data_AF-A0A3C0NIB4-F1
#
_entry.id   AF-A0A3C0NIB4-F1
#
_cell.length_a   1.000
_cell.length_b   1.000
_cell.length_c   1.000
_cell.angle_alpha   90.00
_cell.angle_beta   90.00
_cell.angle_gamma   90.00
#
_symmetry.space_group_name_H-M   'P 1'
#
loop_
_entity.id
_entity.type
_entity.pdbx_description
1 polymer ?
#
loop_
_entity_poly.entity_id
_entity_poly.type
_entity_poly.pdbx_seq_one_letter_code
_entity_poly.pdbx_strand_id
1 'polypeptide(L)' 'MPFTTEEGGRLNNFAPETKTYQAEPPTKAQQRNYVVLGVAALALVSGLIFVAYSASNVS' A
#
# COMPACT_ATOMS: atom_id res chain seq x y z
N MET A 1 32.74 1.34 3.63
CA MET A 1 31.94 0.83 2.49
C MET A 1 31.17 -0.39 2.98
N PRO A 2 29.95 -0.69 2.51
CA PRO A 2 29.09 -1.75 3.06
C PRO A 2 29.54 -3.13 2.56
N PHE A 3 30.84 -3.40 2.64
CA PHE A 3 31.41 -4.70 2.31
C PHE A 3 32.09 -5.16 3.59
N THR A 4 31.50 -6.17 4.23
CA THR A 4 32.23 -6.94 5.24
C THR A 4 33.24 -7.82 4.51
N THR A 5 34.41 -8.03 5.09
CA THR A 5 35.26 -9.14 4.67
C THR A 5 34.55 -10.44 5.04
N GLU A 6 34.43 -11.37 4.11
CA GLU A 6 34.05 -12.76 4.43
C GLU A 6 35.09 -13.35 5.40
N GLU A 7 34.75 -14.41 6.13
CA GLU A 7 35.62 -15.01 7.17
C GLU A 7 37.01 -15.45 6.61
N GLY A 8 37.12 -15.62 5.29
CA GLY A 8 38.37 -15.86 4.54
C GLY A 8 39.06 -14.62 3.95
N GLY A 9 38.71 -13.40 4.37
CA GLY A 9 39.38 -12.15 3.97
C GLY A 9 39.04 -11.63 2.56
N ARG A 10 38.07 -12.25 1.86
CA ARG A 10 37.61 -11.81 0.54
C ARG A 10 36.53 -10.73 0.66
N LEU A 11 36.48 -9.83 -0.32
CA LEU A 11 35.43 -8.83 -0.43
C LEU A 11 34.08 -9.55 -0.66
N ASN A 12 33.15 -9.35 0.27
CA ASN A 12 31.79 -9.85 0.13
C ASN A 12 31.09 -9.10 -1.01
N ASN A 13 30.64 -9.84 -2.03
CA ASN A 13 29.88 -9.33 -3.18
C ASN A 13 28.39 -9.73 -3.13
N PHE A 14 27.91 -10.18 -1.97
CA PHE A 14 26.49 -10.38 -1.71
C PHE A 14 25.81 -9.04 -1.48
N ALA A 15 24.57 -8.93 -1.95
CA ALA A 15 23.74 -7.77 -1.67
C ALA A 15 23.56 -7.64 -0.13
N PRO A 16 23.70 -6.45 0.45
CA PRO A 16 23.41 -6.25 1.86
C PRO A 16 21.95 -6.62 2.13
N GLU A 17 21.70 -7.36 3.21
CA GLU A 17 20.32 -7.63 3.63
C GLU A 17 19.59 -6.31 3.79
N THR A 18 18.49 -6.17 3.06
CA THR A 18 17.65 -4.99 3.16
C THR A 18 17.08 -4.98 4.56
N LYS A 19 17.24 -3.87 5.29
CA LYS A 19 16.58 -3.69 6.58
C LYS A 19 15.08 -3.76 6.37
N THR A 20 14.48 -4.91 6.65
CA THR A 20 13.04 -5.11 6.61
C THR A 20 12.48 -4.56 7.92
N TYR A 21 11.60 -3.56 7.83
CA TYR A 21 10.85 -3.10 8.99
C TYR A 21 9.70 -4.08 9.26
N GLN A 22 9.48 -4.39 10.53
CA GLN A 22 8.30 -5.15 10.93
C GLN A 22 7.05 -4.30 10.66
N ALA A 23 6.05 -4.87 10.00
CA ALA A 23 4.77 -4.20 9.84
C ALA A 23 4.09 -4.06 11.21
N GLU A 24 3.76 -2.84 11.59
CA GLU A 24 2.95 -2.57 12.77
C GLU A 24 1.45 -2.70 12.44
N PRO A 25 0.63 -3.23 13.37
CA PRO A 25 -0.81 -3.23 13.17
C PRO A 25 -1.34 -1.78 13.12
N PRO A 26 -2.43 -1.52 12.38
CA PRO A 26 -2.97 -0.18 12.25
C PRO A 26 -3.46 0.35 13.60
N THR A 27 -3.11 1.60 13.90
CA THR A 27 -3.61 2.34 15.07
C THR A 27 -5.13 2.54 14.99
N LYS A 28 -5.77 2.89 16.11
CA LYS A 28 -7.22 3.19 16.13
C LYS A 28 -7.60 4.33 15.18
N ALA A 29 -6.73 5.33 15.02
CA ALA A 29 -6.95 6.42 14.07
C ALA A 29 -6.88 5.93 12.62
N GLN A 30 -5.90 5.08 12.29
CA GLN A 30 -5.80 4.47 10.96
C GLN A 30 -7.00 3.58 10.64
N GLN A 31 -7.46 2.75 11.59
CA GLN A 31 -8.66 1.93 11.43
C GLN A 31 -9.90 2.78 11.09
N ARG A 32 -10.12 3.88 11.82
CA ARG A 32 -11.21 4.82 11.53
C ARG A 32 -11.08 5.42 10.14
N ASN A 33 -9.87 5.86 9.77
CA ASN A 33 -9.63 6.46 8.46
C ASN A 33 -9.88 5.45 7.32
N TYR A 34 -9.56 4.17 7.50
CA TYR A 34 -9.86 3.13 6.53
C TYR A 34 -11.36 2.94 6.32
N VAL A 35 -12.16 3.01 7.40
CA VAL A 35 -13.63 2.98 7.28
C VAL A 35 -14.13 4.18 6.49
N VAL A 36 -13.63 5.39 6.80
CA VAL A 36 -14.00 6.61 6.06
C VAL A 36 -13.63 6.50 4.59
N LEU A 37 -12.41 6.03 4.28
CA LEU A 37 -11.97 5.83 2.90
C LEU A 37 -12.81 4.77 2.18
N GLY A 38 -13.18 3.69 2.85
CA GLY A 38 -14.07 2.67 2.30
C GLY A 38 -15.45 3.23 1.94
N VAL A 39 -16.05 4.03 2.84
CA VAL A 39 -17.33 4.70 2.58
C VAL A 39 -17.21 5.69 1.42
N ALA A 40 -16.14 6.50 1.39
CA ALA A 40 -15.91 7.46 0.31
C ALA A 40 -15.74 6.75 -1.05
N ALA A 41 -14.99 5.65 -1.09
CA ALA A 41 -14.81 4.85 -2.30
C ALA A 41 -16.14 4.25 -2.79
N LEU A 42 -16.94 3.67 -1.88
CA LEU A 42 -18.25 3.12 -2.23
C LEU A 42 -19.20 4.20 -2.76
N ALA A 43 -19.24 5.38 -2.12
CA ALA A 43 -20.06 6.50 -2.57
C ALA A 43 -19.64 7.00 -3.95
N LEU A 44 -18.32 7.07 -4.21
CA LEU A 44 -17.81 7.47 -5.52
C LEU A 44 -18.20 6.47 -6.60
N VAL A 45 -17.93 5.17 -6.38
CA VAL A 45 -18.20 4.12 -7.36
C VAL A 45 -19.71 4.01 -7.64
N SER A 46 -20.55 4.04 -6.60
CA SER A 46 -22.00 4.01 -6.78
C SER A 46 -22.52 5.24 -7.51
N GLY A 47 -21.99 6.43 -7.19
CA GLY A 47 -22.30 7.67 -7.88
C GLY A 47 -21.94 7.62 -9.37
N LEU A 48 -20.76 7.08 -9.72
CA LEU A 48 -20.35 6.91 -11.11
C LEU A 48 -21.26 5.93 -11.86
N ILE A 49 -21.62 4.80 -11.24
CA ILE A 49 -22.56 3.83 -11.82
C ILE A 49 -23.92 4.49 -12.05
N PHE A 50 -24.42 5.26 -11.08
CA PHE A 50 -25.68 5.97 -11.19
C PHE A 50 -25.68 6.98 -12.35
N VAL A 51 -24.61 7.77 -12.47
CA VAL A 51 -24.45 8.74 -13.57
C VAL A 51 -24.41 8.02 -14.92
N ALA A 52 -23.60 6.97 -15.04
CA ALA A 52 -23.46 6.20 -16.28
C ALA A 52 -24.80 5.56 -16.71
N TYR A 53 -25.52 4.96 -15.76
CA TYR A 53 -26.84 4.40 -16.01
C TYR A 53 -27.83 5.47 -16.45
N SER A 54 -27.91 6.59 -15.72
CA SER A 54 -28.84 7.67 -16.01
C SER A 54 -28.59 8.28 -17.39
N ALA A 55 -27.33 8.52 -17.75
CA ALA A 55 -26.96 9.05 -19.06
C ALA A 55 -27.26 8.06 -20.20
N SER A 56 -27.18 6.75 -19.94
CA SER A 56 -27.42 5.71 -20.95
C SER A 56 -28.91 5.41 -21.17
N ASN A 57 -29.74 5.63 -20.15
CA ASN A 57 -31.17 5.32 -20.17
C ASN A 57 -32.07 6.52 -20.50
N VAL A 58 -31.48 7.72 -20.62
CA VAL A 58 -32.12 8.87 -21.26
C VAL A 58 -31.97 8.70 -22.78
N SER A 59 -33.01 8.14 -23.41
CA SER A 59 -33.22 8.12 -24.87
C SER A 59 -34.36 9.05 -25.24
#